data_AF-A0A0B0ED46-F1
#
_entry.id   AF-A0A0B0ED46-F1
#
_cell.length_a   1.000
_cell.length_b   1.000
_cell.length_c   1.000
_cell.angle_alpha   90.00
_cell.angle_beta   90.00
_cell.angle_gamma   90.00
#
_symmetry.space_group_name_H-M   'P 1'
#
loop_
_entity.id
_entity.type
_entity.pdbx_description
1 polymer ?
#
loop_
_entity_poly.entity_id
_entity_poly.type
_entity_poly.pdbx_seq_one_letter_code
_entity_poly.pdbx_strand_id
1 'polypeptide(L)'
;MFTFIKIAWRNIIRNKKRSAITLSAVGFGLGALIFIRAFVDGAHQQMIENYTSLVSGQIQIHARGFHQKEQLEIYITEPEKISSSLKENPYIQSFTYRIKAAGLVSSPEHSAGVYILGIDPRHEKKSQYHIQES
;
A
#
# COMPACT_ATOMS: atom_id res chain seq x y z
N MET A 1 29.72 -0.60 -46.26
CA MET A 1 28.78 -0.88 -45.16
C MET A 1 27.52 0.01 -45.20
N PHE A 2 27.64 1.34 -45.34
CA PHE A 2 26.48 2.26 -45.40
C PHE A 2 25.50 2.05 -46.57
N THR A 3 25.96 1.47 -47.69
CA THR A 3 25.13 1.23 -48.87
C THR A 3 23.95 0.29 -48.57
N PHE A 4 24.17 -0.77 -47.79
CA PHE A 4 23.12 -1.72 -47.41
C PHE A 4 22.07 -1.07 -46.49
N ILE A 5 22.49 -0.22 -45.54
CA ILE A 5 21.60 0.55 -44.67
C ILE A 5 20.73 1.51 -45.51
N LYS A 6 21.33 2.19 -46.49
CA LYS A 6 20.60 3.11 -47.39
C LYS A 6 19.55 2.38 -48.24
N ILE A 7 19.87 1.19 -48.73
CA ILE A 7 18.95 0.36 -49.51
C ILE A 7 17.82 -0.18 -48.61
N ALA A 8 18.14 -0.68 -47.41
CA ALA A 8 17.16 -1.15 -46.44
C ALA A 8 16.18 -0.05 -46.01
N TRP A 9 16.67 1.16 -45.71
CA TRP A 9 15.85 2.32 -45.35
C TRP A 9 14.90 2.74 -46.47
N ARG A 10 15.38 2.80 -47.73
CA ARG A 10 14.51 3.03 -48.90
C ARG A 10 13.47 1.93 -49.08
N ASN A 11 13.80 0.68 -48.75
CA ASN A 11 12.88 -0.45 -48.86
C ASN A 11 11.73 -0.35 -47.84
N ILE A 12 12.05 -0.05 -46.57
CA ILE A 12 11.07 0.17 -45.49
C ILE A 12 10.15 1.36 -45.81
N ILE A 13 10.71 2.46 -46.32
CA ILE A 13 9.93 3.65 -46.70
C ILE A 13 9.02 3.39 -47.90
N ARG A 14 9.37 2.47 -48.81
CA ARG A 14 8.53 2.13 -49.96
C ARG A 14 7.36 1.20 -49.58
N ASN A 15 7.56 0.34 -48.58
CA ASN A 15 6.55 -0.59 -48.06
C ASN A 15 6.10 -0.23 -46.64
N LYS A 16 5.65 1.02 -46.44
CA LYS A 16 5.32 1.58 -45.11
C LYS A 16 4.28 0.77 -44.34
N LYS A 17 3.21 0.31 -45.00
CA LYS A 17 2.12 -0.41 -44.33
C LYS A 17 2.59 -1.74 -43.72
N ARG A 18 3.33 -2.54 -44.49
CA ARG A 18 3.81 -3.85 -44.03
C ARG A 18 4.87 -3.71 -42.94
N SER A 19 5.79 -2.76 -43.11
CA SER A 19 6.85 -2.49 -42.13
C SER A 19 6.30 -1.89 -40.83
N ALA A 20 5.27 -1.03 -40.90
CA ALA A 20 4.63 -0.45 -39.73
C ALA A 20 3.95 -1.51 -38.86
N ILE A 21 3.25 -2.49 -39.47
CA ILE A 21 2.59 -3.57 -38.71
C ILE A 21 3.61 -4.36 -37.91
N THR A 22 4.72 -4.77 -38.53
CA THR A 22 5.78 -5.53 -37.85
C THR A 22 6.47 -4.71 -36.76
N LEU A 23 6.80 -3.45 -37.05
CA LEU A 23 7.48 -2.57 -36.09
C LEU A 23 6.58 -2.27 -34.88
N SER A 24 5.28 -2.02 -35.11
CA SER A 24 4.31 -1.82 -34.05
C SER A 24 4.10 -3.07 -33.21
N ALA A 25 4.06 -4.26 -33.82
CA ALA A 25 3.93 -5.51 -33.07
C ALA A 25 5.14 -5.73 -32.14
N VAL A 26 6.35 -5.52 -32.64
CA VAL A 26 7.59 -5.63 -31.85
C VAL A 26 7.64 -4.55 -30.77
N GLY A 27 7.34 -3.30 -31.11
CA GLY A 27 7.34 -2.17 -30.18
C GLY A 27 6.31 -2.34 -29.06
N PHE A 28 5.11 -2.81 -29.40
CA PHE A 28 4.05 -3.09 -28.43
C PHE A 28 4.46 -4.25 -27.50
N GLY A 29 4.99 -5.34 -28.05
CA GLY A 29 5.46 -6.48 -27.24
C GLY A 29 6.57 -6.09 -26.26
N LEU A 30 7.56 -5.33 -26.74
CA LEU A 30 8.65 -4.84 -25.88
C LEU A 30 8.13 -3.86 -24.83
N GLY A 31 7.26 -2.93 -25.23
CA GLY A 31 6.65 -1.96 -24.31
C GLY A 31 5.83 -2.64 -23.22
N ALA A 32 5.03 -3.65 -23.58
CA ALA A 32 4.26 -4.45 -22.62
C ALA A 32 5.16 -5.18 -21.62
N LEU A 33 6.26 -5.78 -22.08
CA LEU A 33 7.22 -6.46 -21.20
C LEU A 33 7.88 -5.49 -20.22
N ILE A 34 8.32 -4.32 -20.69
CA ILE A 34 8.90 -3.27 -19.83
C ILE A 34 7.86 -2.78 -18.82
N PHE A 35 6.63 -2.54 -19.27
CA PHE A 35 5.55 -2.10 -18.40
C PHE A 35 5.25 -3.11 -17.29
N ILE A 36 5.12 -4.40 -17.64
CA ILE A 36 4.86 -5.46 -16.66
C ILE A 36 6.00 -5.54 -15.64
N ARG A 37 7.26 -5.44 -16.08
CA ARG A 37 8.42 -5.42 -15.18
C ARG A 37 8.37 -4.25 -14.22
N ALA A 38 8.18 -3.03 -14.74
CA ALA A 38 8.09 -1.83 -13.91
C ALA A 38 6.90 -1.88 -12.93
N PHE A 39 5.76 -2.41 -13.37
CA PHE A 39 4.59 -2.59 -12.52
C PHE A 39 4.84 -3.59 -11.40
N VAL A 40 5.47 -4.73 -11.69
CA VAL A 40 5.83 -5.75 -10.70
C VAL A 40 6.84 -5.21 -9.70
N ASP A 41 7.88 -4.52 -10.17
CA ASP A 41 8.89 -3.92 -9.28
C ASP A 41 8.29 -2.84 -8.38
N GLY A 42 7.42 -1.98 -8.93
CA GLY A 42 6.68 -0.98 -8.15
C GLY A 42 5.75 -1.62 -7.13
N ALA A 43 5.02 -2.68 -7.51
CA ALA A 43 4.17 -3.43 -6.61
C ALA A 43 4.98 -4.13 -5.51
N HIS A 44 6.16 -4.67 -5.83
CA HIS A 44 7.06 -5.27 -4.85
C HIS A 44 7.62 -4.25 -3.87
N GLN A 45 8.05 -3.08 -4.36
CA GLN A 45 8.52 -2.00 -3.50
C GLN A 45 7.41 -1.52 -2.56
N GLN A 46 6.20 -1.31 -3.09
CA GLN A 46 5.03 -0.95 -2.28
C GLN A 46 4.68 -2.04 -1.27
N MET A 47 4.80 -3.32 -1.67
CA MET A 47 4.59 -4.46 -0.79
C MET A 47 5.62 -4.48 0.34
N ILE A 48 6.91 -4.25 0.05
CA ILE A 48 7.97 -4.17 1.05
C ILE A 48 7.72 -3.01 2.01
N GLU A 49 7.38 -1.82 1.51
CA GLU A 49 7.06 -0.66 2.35
C GLU A 49 5.85 -0.93 3.24
N ASN A 50 4.80 -1.56 2.69
CA ASN A 50 3.64 -1.98 3.47
C ASN A 50 4.03 -3.03 4.51
N TYR A 51 4.83 -4.04 4.17
CA TYR A 51 5.27 -5.05 5.13
C TYR A 51 6.17 -4.47 6.21
N THR A 52 7.14 -3.60 5.89
CA THR A 52 8.00 -2.97 6.91
C THR A 52 7.18 -2.09 7.85
N SER A 53 6.22 -1.32 7.31
CA SER A 53 5.26 -0.55 8.10
C SER A 53 4.35 -1.43 8.97
N LEU A 54 3.94 -2.60 8.46
CA LEU A 54 3.09 -3.56 9.19
C LEU A 54 3.86 -4.37 10.23
N VAL A 55 5.07 -4.85 9.91
CA VAL A 55 5.94 -5.68 10.77
C VAL A 55 6.43 -4.86 11.96
N SER A 56 6.63 -3.55 11.81
CA SER A 56 6.94 -2.65 12.94
C SER A 56 5.75 -2.43 13.90
N GLY A 57 4.53 -2.88 13.59
CA GLY A 57 3.31 -2.50 14.32
C GLY A 57 2.27 -3.61 14.50
N GLN A 58 2.68 -4.88 14.56
CA GLN A 58 1.77 -6.01 14.39
C GLN A 58 1.31 -6.76 15.65
N ILE A 59 1.50 -6.22 16.86
CA ILE A 59 0.79 -6.74 18.03
C ILE A 59 -0.42 -5.84 18.31
N GLN A 60 -1.51 -6.09 17.60
CA GLN A 60 -2.80 -5.46 17.91
C GLN A 60 -3.57 -6.34 18.88
N ILE A 61 -3.58 -5.93 20.14
CA ILE A 61 -4.39 -6.58 21.17
C ILE A 61 -5.83 -6.11 20.96
N HIS A 62 -6.73 -7.05 20.66
CA HIS A 62 -8.15 -6.80 20.55
C HIS A 62 -8.90 -7.57 21.64
N ALA A 63 -10.01 -7.01 22.11
CA ALA A 63 -10.90 -7.73 23.01
C ALA A 63 -11.52 -8.96 22.31
N ARG A 64 -11.70 -10.05 23.07
CA ARG A 64 -12.24 -11.32 22.56
C ARG A 64 -13.64 -11.10 21.96
N GLY A 65 -13.82 -11.40 20.68
CA GLY A 65 -15.09 -11.23 19.95
C GLY A 65 -15.15 -10.06 18.98
N PHE A 66 -14.15 -9.17 18.98
CA PHE A 66 -14.08 -8.01 18.09
C PHE A 66 -14.11 -8.38 16.59
N HIS A 67 -13.53 -9.53 16.22
CA HIS A 67 -13.53 -10.03 14.84
C HIS A 67 -14.89 -10.58 14.35
N GLN A 68 -15.84 -10.86 15.24
CA GLN A 68 -17.14 -11.45 14.87
C GLN A 68 -18.25 -10.41 14.73
N LYS A 69 -18.14 -9.30 15.47
CA LYS A 69 -19.03 -8.14 15.34
C LYS A 69 -18.18 -6.90 15.55
N GLU A 70 -17.96 -6.12 14.51
CA GLU A 70 -17.27 -4.81 14.57
C GLU A 70 -18.17 -3.75 15.25
N GLN A 71 -18.65 -4.06 16.45
CA GLN A 71 -19.51 -3.21 17.25
C GLN A 71 -18.68 -2.48 18.30
N LEU A 72 -18.99 -1.20 18.50
CA LEU A 72 -18.36 -0.30 19.49
C LEU A 72 -18.36 -0.86 20.92
N GLU A 73 -19.25 -1.80 21.21
CA GLU A 73 -19.46 -2.39 22.55
C GLU A 73 -18.38 -3.42 22.94
N ILE A 74 -17.51 -3.86 22.02
CA ILE A 74 -16.43 -4.81 22.31
C ILE A 74 -15.11 -4.05 22.48
N TYR A 75 -14.89 -3.54 23.68
CA TYR A 75 -13.68 -2.80 24.06
C TYR A 75 -12.83 -3.57 25.08
N ILE A 76 -11.56 -3.22 25.19
CA ILE A 76 -10.67 -3.74 26.23
C ILE A 76 -11.09 -3.10 27.56
N THR A 77 -11.56 -3.90 28.51
CA THR A 77 -12.09 -3.42 29.80
C THR A 77 -11.01 -2.81 30.72
N GLU A 78 -9.75 -3.23 30.59
CA GLU A 78 -8.61 -2.77 31.40
C GLU A 78 -7.38 -2.40 30.54
N PRO A 79 -7.43 -1.31 29.75
CA PRO A 79 -6.32 -0.93 28.86
C PRO A 79 -5.06 -0.49 29.65
N GLU A 80 -5.25 0.12 30.82
CA GLU A 80 -4.19 0.59 31.73
C GLU A 80 -3.24 -0.56 32.13
N LYS A 81 -3.78 -1.70 32.55
CA LYS A 81 -3.02 -2.87 33.03
C LYS A 81 -2.16 -3.49 31.92
N ILE A 82 -2.69 -3.51 30.70
CA ILE A 82 -1.97 -3.97 29.51
C ILE A 82 -0.86 -2.98 29.17
N SER A 83 -1.14 -1.68 29.18
CA SER A 83 -0.12 -0.68 28.87
C SER A 83 1.03 -0.61 29.86
N SER A 84 0.77 -0.83 31.15
CA SER A 84 1.83 -0.92 32.16
C SER A 84 2.74 -2.12 31.89
N SER A 85 2.16 -3.28 31.55
CA SER A 85 2.93 -4.47 31.18
C SER A 85 3.73 -4.28 29.87
N LEU A 86 3.21 -3.49 28.93
CA LEU A 86 3.89 -3.15 27.67
C LEU A 86 5.02 -2.13 27.90
N LYS A 87 4.86 -1.18 28.82
CA LYS A 87 5.90 -0.20 29.20
C LYS A 87 7.09 -0.86 29.90
N GLU A 88 6.85 -1.92 30.66
CA GLU A 88 7.91 -2.64 31.39
C GLU A 88 8.74 -3.57 30.50
N ASN A 89 8.33 -3.82 29.25
CA ASN A 89 9.04 -4.69 28.33
C ASN A 89 10.05 -3.91 27.47
N PRO A 90 11.37 -4.15 27.63
CA PRO A 90 12.41 -3.41 26.90
C PRO A 90 12.45 -3.70 25.40
N TYR A 91 11.77 -4.76 24.93
CA TYR A 91 11.68 -5.09 23.50
C TYR A 91 10.57 -4.32 22.77
N ILE A 92 9.75 -3.54 23.48
CA ILE A 92 8.64 -2.77 22.91
C ILE A 92 9.08 -1.33 22.71
N GLN A 93 9.34 -0.95 21.45
CA GLN A 93 9.85 0.39 21.10
C GLN A 93 8.76 1.49 21.21
N SER A 94 7.52 1.18 20.81
CA SER A 94 6.38 2.08 20.91
C SER A 94 5.07 1.31 20.91
N PHE A 95 4.03 1.90 21.51
CA PHE A 95 2.66 1.43 21.38
C PHE A 95 1.71 2.63 21.37
N THR A 96 0.52 2.46 20.78
CA THR A 96 -0.52 3.48 20.74
C THR A 96 -1.90 2.85 20.88
N TYR A 97 -2.84 3.60 21.43
CA TYR A 97 -4.24 3.20 21.51
C TYR A 97 -4.95 3.58 20.22
N ARG A 98 -5.77 2.67 19.70
CA ARG A 98 -6.61 2.91 18.53
C ARG A 98 -8.03 2.45 18.81
N ILE A 99 -9.00 3.30 18.48
CA ILE A 99 -10.43 2.97 18.55
C ILE A 99 -10.91 2.81 17.11
N LYS A 100 -11.49 1.66 16.78
CA LYS A 100 -12.06 1.37 15.46
C LYS A 100 -13.57 1.19 15.61
N ALA A 101 -14.32 1.88 14.77
CA ALA A 101 -15.77 1.96 14.88
C ALA A 101 -16.41 2.03 13.49
N ALA A 102 -17.39 1.18 13.20
CA ALA A 102 -18.25 1.38 12.04
C ALA A 102 -19.41 2.32 12.41
N GLY A 103 -19.70 3.31 11.57
CA GLY A 103 -20.76 4.29 11.78
C GLY A 103 -21.48 4.65 10.49
N LEU A 104 -22.58 5.38 10.61
CA LEU A 104 -23.28 5.98 9.48
C LEU A 104 -23.14 7.49 9.59
N VAL A 105 -22.59 8.13 8.56
CA VAL A 105 -22.62 9.58 8.42
C VAL A 105 -23.76 9.94 7.51
N SER A 106 -24.74 10.68 8.04
CA SER A 106 -25.88 11.19 7.30
C SER A 106 -25.74 12.69 7.04
N SER A 107 -25.84 13.06 5.77
CA SER A 107 -26.10 14.40 5.27
C SER A 107 -27.61 14.50 4.91
N PRO A 108 -28.23 15.69 4.85
CA PRO A 108 -29.64 15.85 4.51
C PRO A 108 -30.09 15.12 3.23
N GLU A 109 -29.17 14.88 2.29
CA GLU A 109 -29.48 14.22 1.01
C GLU A 109 -28.96 12.77 0.91
N HIS A 110 -28.00 12.36 1.74
CA HIS A 110 -27.37 11.02 1.62
C HIS A 110 -26.85 10.49 2.96
N SER A 111 -26.99 9.18 3.17
CA SER A 111 -26.33 8.45 4.27
C SER A 111 -25.29 7.48 3.71
N ALA A 112 -24.09 7.50 4.27
CA ALA A 112 -22.99 6.62 3.89
C ALA A 112 -22.42 5.91 5.13
N GLY A 113 -22.11 4.62 4.97
CA GLY A 113 -21.32 3.88 5.95
C GLY A 113 -19.90 4.43 6.00
N VAL A 114 -19.40 4.70 7.20
CA VAL A 114 -18.05 5.18 7.43
C VAL A 114 -17.34 4.32 8.46
N TYR A 115 -16.02 4.20 8.32
CA TYR A 115 -15.16 3.69 9.38
C TYR A 115 -14.52 4.87 10.11
N ILE A 116 -14.79 4.96 11.40
CA ILE A 116 -14.24 5.97 12.30
C ILE A 116 -13.04 5.35 13.00
N LEU A 117 -11.88 5.97 12.81
CA LEU A 117 -10.63 5.62 13.48
C LEU A 117 -10.25 6.74 14.45
N GLY A 118 -10.35 6.45 15.75
CA GLY A 118 -9.83 7.31 16.81
C GLY A 118 -8.35 7.00 17.05
N ILE A 119 -7.50 8.01 16.86
CA ILE A 119 -6.06 7.95 17.08
C ILE A 119 -5.64 8.97 18.14
N ASP A 120 -4.58 8.67 18.90
CA ASP A 120 -3.90 9.67 19.73
C ASP A 120 -2.74 10.31 18.94
N PRO A 121 -2.89 11.57 18.48
CA PRO A 121 -1.89 12.22 17.62
C PRO A 121 -0.54 12.45 18.31
N ARG A 122 -0.46 12.46 19.64
CA ARG A 122 0.81 12.66 20.37
C ARG A 122 1.64 11.39 20.44
N HIS A 123 0.98 10.24 20.61
CA HIS A 123 1.63 8.94 20.69
C HIS A 123 1.87 8.32 19.30
N GLU A 124 1.04 8.65 18.32
CA GLU A 124 1.21 8.15 16.94
C GLU A 124 2.40 8.79 16.22
N LYS A 125 2.64 10.11 16.41
CA LYS A 125 3.83 10.78 15.87
C LYS A 125 5.13 10.10 16.30
N LYS A 126 5.28 9.74 17.57
CA LYS A 126 6.48 9.05 18.08
C LYS A 126 6.69 7.66 17.46
N SER A 127 5.60 6.95 17.16
CA SER A 127 5.65 5.65 16.50
C SER A 127 5.91 5.74 14.99
N GLN A 128 5.56 6.87 14.35
CA GLN A 128 5.78 7.09 12.91
C GLN A 128 7.15 7.71 12.59
N TYR A 129 7.66 8.62 13.41
CA TYR A 129 8.94 9.30 13.12
C TYR A 129 10.17 8.39 13.21
N HIS A 130 10.12 7.30 13.99
CA HIS A 130 11.24 6.36 14.05
C HIS A 130 11.36 5.49 12.77
N ILE A 131 10.35 5.50 11.90
CA ILE A 131 10.34 4.73 10.63
C ILE A 131 11.04 5.52 9.49
N GLN A 132 11.31 6.81 9.68
CA GLN A 132 11.91 7.65 8.63
C GLN A 132 13.45 7.75 8.73
N GLU A 133 14.07 7.23 9.79
CA GLU A 133 15.50 7.45 10.09
C GLU A 133 16.36 6.18 10.16
N SER A 134 15.90 5.06 9.58
CA SER A 134 16.66 3.79 9.54
C SER A 134 16.81 3.24 8.12
#